data_AF-A0A9P4GYS1-F1
#
_entry.id   AF-A0A9P4GYS1-F1
#
_cell.length_a   1.000
_cell.length_b   1.000
_cell.length_c   1.000
_cell.angle_alpha   90.00
_cell.angle_beta   90.00
_cell.angle_gamma   90.00
#
_symmetry.space_group_name_H-M   'P 1'
#
loop_
_entity.id
_entity.type
_entity.pdbx_description
1 polymer ?
#
loop_
_entity_poly.entity_id
_entity_poly.type
_entity_poly.pdbx_seq_one_letter_code
_entity_poly.pdbx_strand_id
1 'polypeptide(L)'
;MAAHECLTCLNPILIAKELVAATMTLPVTSLQIHGIGMTEKVFDIACALADVLPFVSPPTVHVDATPQEYLGQIVSLLTKLPGGTSKFVPLLLAKIHELLPDLVQKLCSAADMPLVIFSDPMSPDTRFVYEEEVGRALYTDLRRDR
;
A
#
# COMPACT_ATOMS: atom_id res chain seq x y z
N MET A 1 -26.16 16.44 -16.02
CA MET A 1 -24.73 16.15 -16.27
C MET A 1 -24.41 14.85 -15.56
N ALA A 2 -24.18 13.76 -16.28
CA ALA A 2 -23.69 12.54 -15.65
C ALA A 2 -22.25 12.79 -15.20
N ALA A 3 -21.98 12.69 -13.89
CA ALA A 3 -20.61 12.68 -13.40
C ALA A 3 -19.96 11.39 -13.93
N HIS A 4 -18.81 11.48 -14.58
CA HIS A 4 -18.06 10.29 -14.97
C HIS A 4 -17.65 9.53 -13.72
N GLU A 5 -17.90 8.22 -13.68
CA GLU A 5 -17.61 7.38 -12.51
C GLU A 5 -16.13 7.48 -12.08
N CYS A 6 -15.21 7.68 -13.03
CA CYS A 6 -13.78 7.88 -12.79
C CYS A 6 -13.44 9.14 -11.97
N LEU A 7 -14.37 10.10 -11.84
CA LEU A 7 -14.23 11.34 -11.09
C LEU A 7 -14.90 11.27 -9.71
N THR A 8 -15.39 10.10 -9.30
CA THR A 8 -16.06 9.91 -8.01
C THR A 8 -15.15 9.19 -7.00
N CYS A 9 -15.43 9.36 -5.71
CA CYS A 9 -14.76 8.61 -4.63
C CYS A 9 -14.99 7.09 -4.71
N LEU A 10 -15.90 6.63 -5.59
CA LEU A 10 -16.13 5.22 -5.85
C LEU A 10 -15.05 4.59 -6.73
N ASN A 11 -14.38 5.38 -7.57
CA ASN A 11 -13.39 4.87 -8.51
C ASN A 11 -12.22 4.13 -7.81
N PRO A 12 -11.58 4.67 -6.75
CA PRO A 12 -10.55 3.92 -6.02
C PRO A 12 -11.07 2.62 -5.37
N ILE A 13 -12.33 2.58 -4.93
CA ILE A 13 -12.96 1.38 -4.36
C ILE A 13 -13.14 0.31 -5.43
N LEU A 14 -13.65 0.69 -6.61
CA LEU A 14 -13.86 -0.22 -7.72
C LEU A 14 -12.53 -0.80 -8.23
N ILE A 15 -11.51 0.05 -8.41
CA ILE A 15 -10.17 -0.38 -8.82
C ILE A 15 -9.57 -1.35 -7.80
N ALA A 16 -9.71 -1.06 -6.49
CA ALA A 16 -9.22 -1.96 -5.44
C ALA A 16 -9.94 -3.31 -5.45
N LYS A 17 -11.26 -3.32 -5.63
CA LYS A 17 -12.05 -4.55 -5.76
C LYS A 17 -11.59 -5.39 -6.96
N GLU A 18 -11.41 -4.76 -8.12
CA GLU A 18 -10.95 -5.43 -9.35
C GLU A 18 -9.54 -5.97 -9.19
N LEU A 19 -8.62 -5.22 -8.56
CA LEU A 19 -7.28 -5.68 -8.26
C LEU A 19 -7.30 -6.92 -7.36
N VAL A 20 -8.08 -6.89 -6.27
CA VAL A 20 -8.24 -8.03 -5.37
C VAL A 20 -8.78 -9.24 -6.14
N ALA A 21 -9.82 -9.06 -6.95
CA ALA A 21 -10.38 -10.14 -7.76
C ALA A 21 -9.35 -10.71 -8.75
N ALA A 22 -8.58 -9.86 -9.42
CA ALA A 22 -7.52 -10.28 -10.33
C ALA A 22 -6.46 -11.13 -9.61
N THR A 23 -6.08 -10.73 -8.38
CA THR A 23 -5.07 -11.46 -7.58
C THR A 23 -5.54 -12.83 -7.08
N MET A 24 -6.84 -13.10 -7.07
CA MET A 24 -7.37 -14.44 -6.79
C MET A 24 -7.16 -15.40 -7.96
N THR A 25 -7.06 -14.87 -9.18
CA THR A 25 -6.90 -15.66 -10.42
C THR A 25 -5.47 -15.71 -10.93
N LEU A 26 -4.63 -14.77 -10.49
CA LEU A 26 -3.25 -14.61 -10.96
C LEU A 26 -2.26 -15.07 -9.87
N PRO A 27 -1.30 -15.95 -10.21
CA PRO A 27 -0.22 -16.30 -9.29
C PRO A 27 0.58 -15.06 -8.89
N VAL A 28 0.89 -14.90 -7.60
CA VAL A 28 1.69 -13.78 -7.08
C VAL A 28 3.04 -13.64 -7.80
N THR A 29 3.64 -14.75 -8.22
CA THR A 29 4.88 -14.76 -9.02
C THR A 29 4.74 -13.97 -10.32
N SER A 30 3.56 -13.96 -10.94
CA SER A 30 3.29 -13.17 -12.14
C SER A 30 3.37 -11.67 -11.88
N LEU A 31 3.11 -11.22 -10.66
CA LEU A 31 3.29 -9.81 -10.27
C LEU A 31 4.76 -9.55 -9.90
N GLN A 32 5.42 -10.50 -9.23
CA GLN A 32 6.82 -10.38 -8.82
C GLN A 32 7.79 -10.21 -9.99
N ILE A 33 7.57 -10.89 -11.13
CA ILE A 33 8.45 -10.78 -12.31
C ILE A 33 8.49 -9.37 -12.91
N HIS A 34 7.46 -8.55 -12.67
CA HIS A 34 7.41 -7.16 -13.11
C HIS A 34 8.16 -6.21 -12.15
N GLY A 35 8.68 -6.73 -11.04
CA GLY A 35 9.57 -6.03 -10.12
C GLY A 35 8.89 -4.94 -9.29
N ILE A 36 9.70 -3.97 -8.88
CA ILE A 36 9.29 -2.91 -7.96
C ILE A 36 8.23 -1.99 -8.59
N GLY A 37 8.27 -1.74 -9.91
CA GLY A 37 7.28 -0.89 -10.59
C GLY A 37 5.84 -1.41 -10.48
N MET A 38 5.64 -2.74 -10.46
CA MET A 38 4.32 -3.32 -10.19
C MET A 38 3.91 -3.14 -8.73
N THR A 39 4.87 -3.26 -7.81
CA THR A 39 4.65 -3.03 -6.38
C THR A 39 4.23 -1.57 -6.12
N GLU A 40 4.88 -0.62 -6.80
CA GLU A 40 4.51 0.80 -6.77
C GLU A 40 3.09 1.03 -7.25
N LYS A 41 2.66 0.38 -8.35
CA LYS A 41 1.29 0.53 -8.85
C LYS A 41 0.24 -0.03 -7.88
N VAL A 42 0.52 -1.16 -7.25
CA VAL A 42 -0.35 -1.72 -6.20
C VAL A 42 -0.40 -0.78 -5.00
N PHE A 43 0.73 -0.20 -4.61
CA PHE A 43 0.81 0.79 -3.54
C PHE A 43 0.04 2.08 -3.87
N ASP A 44 0.16 2.62 -5.07
CA ASP A 44 -0.59 3.81 -5.54
C ASP A 44 -2.11 3.60 -5.38
N ILE A 45 -2.60 2.42 -5.76
CA ILE A 45 -4.02 2.04 -5.62
C ILE A 45 -4.41 1.98 -4.14
N ALA A 46 -3.58 1.37 -3.29
CA ALA A 46 -3.83 1.30 -1.85
C ALA A 46 -3.88 2.69 -1.19
N CYS A 47 -2.98 3.59 -1.61
CA CYS A 47 -2.97 4.98 -1.17
C CYS A 47 -4.23 5.73 -1.59
N ALA A 48 -4.68 5.58 -2.83
CA ALA A 48 -5.90 6.21 -3.33
C ALA A 48 -7.16 5.66 -2.62
N LEU A 49 -7.17 4.36 -2.31
CA LEU A 49 -8.24 3.76 -1.52
C LEU A 49 -8.27 4.32 -0.10
N ALA A 50 -7.11 4.37 0.57
CA ALA A 50 -6.99 4.91 1.93
C ALA A 50 -7.49 6.37 2.03
N ASP A 51 -7.23 7.21 1.01
CA ASP A 51 -7.69 8.60 0.97
C ASP A 51 -9.21 8.74 0.95
N VAL A 52 -9.92 7.82 0.30
CA VAL A 52 -11.38 7.90 0.18
C VAL A 52 -12.13 7.23 1.32
N LEU A 53 -11.51 6.30 2.04
CA LEU A 53 -12.14 5.53 3.12
C LEU A 53 -12.82 6.40 4.20
N PRO A 54 -12.25 7.54 4.68
CA PRO A 54 -12.92 8.40 5.67
C PRO A 54 -14.25 8.99 5.18
N PHE A 55 -14.43 9.11 3.86
CA PHE A 55 -15.60 9.73 3.23
C PHE A 55 -16.65 8.70 2.81
N VAL A 56 -16.35 7.42 2.95
CA VAL A 56 -17.22 6.33 2.54
C VAL A 56 -18.05 5.92 3.75
N SER A 57 -19.37 6.12 3.66
CA SER A 57 -20.26 5.63 4.71
C SER A 57 -20.18 4.10 4.78
N PRO A 58 -20.24 3.51 6.00
CA PRO A 58 -20.23 2.06 6.14
C PRO A 58 -21.39 1.45 5.32
N PRO A 59 -21.13 0.36 4.56
CA PRO A 59 -22.13 -0.18 3.66
C PRO A 59 -23.37 -0.59 4.46
N THR A 60 -24.54 -0.10 4.05
CA THR A 60 -25.77 -0.31 4.81
C THR A 60 -26.29 -1.74 4.72
N VAL A 61 -26.08 -2.46 3.61
CA VAL A 61 -26.35 -3.91 3.51
C VAL A 61 -25.69 -4.50 2.24
N HIS A 62 -25.21 -5.75 2.32
CA HIS A 62 -24.83 -6.66 1.21
C HIS A 62 -23.71 -6.22 0.25
N VAL A 63 -22.46 -6.23 0.72
CA VAL A 63 -21.28 -6.34 -0.16
C VAL A 63 -20.43 -7.50 0.34
N ASP A 64 -19.94 -8.36 -0.56
CA ASP A 64 -19.13 -9.54 -0.23
C ASP A 64 -17.86 -9.22 0.55
N ALA A 65 -17.32 -8.00 0.39
CA ALA A 65 -16.23 -7.46 1.19
C ALA A 65 -16.33 -5.94 1.33
N THR A 66 -15.93 -5.40 2.49
CA THR A 66 -15.91 -3.96 2.76
C THR A 66 -14.69 -3.27 2.09
N PRO A 67 -14.74 -1.96 1.80
CA PRO A 67 -13.58 -1.23 1.30
C PRO A 67 -12.33 -1.37 2.19
N GLN A 68 -12.52 -1.52 3.50
CA GLN A 68 -11.45 -1.76 4.47
C GLN A 68 -10.82 -3.15 4.30
N GLU A 69 -11.62 -4.17 3.96
CA GLU A 69 -11.13 -5.53 3.67
C GLU A 69 -10.36 -5.59 2.35
N TYR A 70 -10.75 -4.81 1.32
CA TYR A 70 -9.92 -4.69 0.12
C TYR A 70 -8.54 -4.11 0.45
N LEU A 71 -8.49 -3.06 1.28
CA LEU A 71 -7.23 -2.50 1.74
C LEU A 71 -6.38 -3.54 2.47
N GLY A 72 -6.97 -4.33 3.37
CA GLY A 72 -6.27 -5.41 4.07
C GLY A 72 -5.72 -6.49 3.14
N GLN A 73 -6.49 -6.89 2.12
CA GLN A 73 -6.04 -7.83 1.11
C GLN A 73 -4.90 -7.26 0.27
N ILE A 74 -4.95 -5.98 -0.09
CA ILE A 74 -3.87 -5.30 -0.82
C ILE A 74 -2.61 -5.19 0.04
N VAL A 75 -2.72 -4.91 1.35
CA VAL A 75 -1.58 -4.95 2.29
C VAL A 75 -0.96 -6.35 2.32
N SER A 76 -1.78 -7.41 2.41
CA SER A 76 -1.31 -8.80 2.37
C SER A 76 -0.66 -9.18 1.02
N LEU A 77 -1.11 -8.57 -0.07
CA LEU A 77 -0.45 -8.72 -1.36
C LEU A 77 0.91 -8.02 -1.36
N LEU A 78 0.96 -6.77 -0.90
CA LEU A 78 2.19 -5.98 -0.84
C LEU A 78 3.28 -6.71 -0.05
N THR A 79 2.99 -7.35 1.09
CA THR A 79 4.01 -8.11 1.85
C THR A 79 4.67 -9.24 1.05
N LYS A 80 4.04 -9.71 -0.03
CA LYS A 80 4.56 -10.76 -0.91
C LYS A 80 5.28 -10.21 -2.15
N LEU A 81 5.26 -8.90 -2.39
CA LEU A 81 5.86 -8.26 -3.56
C LEU A 81 7.25 -7.68 -3.25
N PRO A 82 8.13 -7.51 -4.25
CA PRO A 82 9.48 -7.00 -4.06
C PRO A 82 9.50 -5.61 -3.40
N GLY A 83 10.22 -5.48 -2.28
CA GLY A 83 10.28 -4.22 -1.51
C GLY A 83 9.00 -3.88 -0.74
N GLY A 84 7.98 -4.73 -0.79
CA GLY A 84 6.70 -4.47 -0.14
C GLY A 84 6.80 -4.36 1.37
N THR A 85 7.31 -5.40 2.04
CA THR A 85 7.45 -5.42 3.51
C THR A 85 8.43 -4.37 4.03
N SER A 86 9.53 -4.11 3.31
CA SER A 86 10.61 -3.21 3.78
C SER A 86 10.35 -1.73 3.49
N LYS A 87 9.58 -1.41 2.44
CA LYS A 87 9.38 -0.02 1.97
C LYS A 87 7.91 0.37 1.93
N PHE A 88 7.08 -0.33 1.15
CA PHE A 88 5.74 0.15 0.81
C PHE A 88 4.70 -0.06 1.92
N VAL A 89 4.71 -1.21 2.59
CA VAL A 89 3.81 -1.49 3.72
C VAL A 89 4.03 -0.52 4.87
N PRO A 90 5.27 -0.24 5.32
CA PRO A 90 5.56 0.85 6.26
C PRO A 90 4.90 2.18 5.92
N LEU A 91 5.12 2.65 4.67
CA LEU A 91 4.61 3.94 4.20
C LEU A 91 3.07 3.97 4.15
N LEU A 92 2.47 2.86 3.71
CA LEU A 92 1.02 2.74 3.63
C LEU A 92 0.39 2.75 5.03
N LEU A 93 0.97 2.03 5.99
CA LEU A 93 0.47 2.01 7.37
C LEU A 93 0.60 3.38 8.04
N ALA A 94 1.71 4.10 7.84
CA ALA A 94 1.86 5.47 8.32
C ALA A 94 0.76 6.39 7.77
N LYS A 95 0.49 6.31 6.45
CA LYS A 95 -0.60 7.06 5.82
C LYS A 95 -1.98 6.72 6.40
N ILE A 96 -2.29 5.42 6.54
CA ILE A 96 -3.58 4.99 7.09
C ILE A 96 -3.70 5.46 8.54
N HIS A 97 -2.61 5.49 9.32
CA HIS A 97 -2.63 5.94 10.71
C HIS A 97 -3.04 7.41 10.83
N GLU A 98 -2.59 8.27 9.91
CA GLU A 98 -2.96 9.68 9.87
C GLU A 98 -4.45 9.90 9.58
N LEU A 99 -5.06 9.03 8.77
CA LEU A 99 -6.45 9.18 8.32
C LEU A 99 -7.46 8.38 9.15
N LEU A 100 -7.07 7.17 9.57
CA LEU A 100 -7.93 6.11 10.13
C LEU A 100 -7.15 5.27 11.17
N PRO A 101 -6.81 5.83 12.35
CA PRO A 101 -5.95 5.16 13.33
C PRO A 101 -6.51 3.80 13.82
N ASP A 102 -7.82 3.67 13.97
CA ASP A 102 -8.47 2.42 14.41
C ASP A 102 -8.35 1.29 13.37
N LEU A 103 -8.23 1.64 12.09
CA LEU A 103 -8.09 0.65 11.02
C LEU A 103 -6.70 0.03 11.01
N VAL A 104 -5.67 0.81 11.32
CA VAL A 104 -4.28 0.35 11.38
C VAL A 104 -4.10 -0.77 12.39
N GLN A 105 -4.69 -0.64 13.58
CA GLN A 105 -4.61 -1.68 14.61
C GLN A 105 -5.15 -3.02 14.09
N LYS A 106 -6.29 -2.99 13.39
CA LYS A 106 -6.90 -4.19 12.78
C LYS A 106 -6.00 -4.80 11.70
N LEU A 107 -5.39 -3.97 10.86
CA LEU A 107 -4.51 -4.42 9.77
C LEU A 107 -3.22 -5.06 10.30
N CYS A 108 -2.59 -4.45 11.31
CA CYS A 108 -1.37 -4.99 11.92
C CYS A 108 -1.62 -6.33 12.63
N SER A 109 -2.75 -6.48 13.32
CA SER A 109 -3.14 -7.77 13.92
C SER A 109 -3.41 -8.85 12.86
N ALA A 110 -4.00 -8.49 11.72
CA ALA A 110 -4.29 -9.45 10.63
C ALA A 110 -3.04 -9.86 9.84
N ALA A 111 -2.02 -9.00 9.76
CA ALA A 111 -0.80 -9.24 9.01
C ALA A 111 0.36 -9.84 9.85
N ASP A 112 0.14 -10.09 11.15
CA ASP A 112 1.16 -10.53 12.12
C ASP A 112 2.43 -9.67 12.05
N MET A 113 2.25 -8.36 11.86
CA MET A 113 3.33 -7.38 11.70
C MET A 113 3.54 -6.61 13.01
N PRO A 114 4.78 -6.51 13.51
CA PRO A 114 5.05 -5.71 14.70
C PRO A 114 4.73 -4.24 14.42
N LEU A 115 3.94 -3.63 15.31
CA LEU A 115 3.55 -2.21 15.32
C LEU A 115 4.76 -1.23 15.46
N VAL A 116 6.00 -1.65 15.18
CA VAL A 116 7.23 -0.86 15.43
C VAL A 116 7.44 0.23 14.37
N ILE A 117 6.57 0.33 13.37
CA ILE A 117 6.70 1.24 12.23
C ILE A 117 5.79 2.49 12.36
N PHE A 118 5.59 3.01 13.58
CA PHE A 118 4.85 4.28 13.78
C PHE A 118 5.75 5.46 14.09
N SER A 119 7.04 5.24 14.26
CA SER A 119 7.99 6.33 14.38
C SER A 119 8.23 6.88 12.98
N ASP A 120 7.45 7.91 12.65
CA ASP A 120 7.75 9.06 11.79
C ASP A 120 8.70 8.75 10.61
N PRO A 121 8.32 9.00 9.34
CA PRO A 121 9.28 8.88 8.22
C PRO A 121 10.56 9.72 8.41
N MET A 122 10.58 10.67 9.36
CA MET A 122 11.74 11.44 9.82
C MET A 122 12.32 11.01 11.19
N SER A 123 11.86 9.91 11.78
CA SER A 123 12.43 9.35 13.00
C SER A 123 13.91 9.01 12.80
N PRO A 124 14.79 9.27 13.80
CA PRO A 124 16.20 8.87 13.73
C PRO A 124 16.39 7.36 13.47
N ASP A 125 15.40 6.52 13.79
CA ASP A 125 15.44 5.07 13.54
C ASP A 125 15.16 4.69 12.06
N THR A 126 14.42 5.50 11.30
CA THR A 126 14.10 5.28 9.87
C THR A 126 15.09 5.97 8.92
N ARG A 127 15.87 6.94 9.43
CA ARG A 127 16.90 7.69 8.71
C ARG A 127 17.94 6.79 8.01
N PHE A 128 18.22 5.62 8.58
CA PHE A 128 19.20 4.68 8.03
C PHE A 128 18.79 4.13 6.66
N VAL A 129 17.50 3.93 6.38
CA VAL A 129 17.06 3.27 5.14
C VAL A 129 17.20 4.22 3.94
N TYR A 130 16.80 5.49 4.08
CA TYR A 130 16.93 6.47 3.00
C TYR A 130 18.39 6.89 2.76
N GLU A 131 19.17 7.16 3.82
CA GLU A 131 20.58 7.57 3.68
C GLU A 131 21.46 6.43 3.17
N GLU A 132 21.19 5.18 3.57
CA GLU A 132 21.94 4.01 3.08
C GLU A 132 21.67 3.73 1.60
N GLU A 133 20.42 3.82 1.16
CA GLU A 133 20.05 3.48 -0.22
C GLU A 133 20.50 4.58 -1.21
N VAL A 134 20.38 5.86 -0.82
CA VAL A 134 20.94 7.00 -1.56
C VAL A 134 22.48 6.97 -1.54
N GLY A 135 23.09 6.65 -0.39
CA GLY A 135 24.54 6.53 -0.25
C GLY A 135 25.12 5.40 -1.11
N ARG A 136 24.45 4.25 -1.18
CA ARG A 136 24.84 3.13 -2.06
C ARG A 136 24.73 3.52 -3.53
N ALA A 137 23.65 4.19 -3.95
CA ALA A 137 23.47 4.64 -5.33
C ALA A 137 24.57 5.63 -5.76
N LEU A 138 24.84 6.64 -4.92
CA LEU A 138 25.92 7.62 -5.15
C LEU A 138 27.30 6.95 -5.22
N TYR A 139 27.56 5.98 -4.33
CA TYR A 139 28.82 5.25 -4.33
C TYR A 139 28.99 4.38 -5.58
N THR A 140 27.92 3.75 -6.08
CA THR A 140 27.96 2.97 -7.32
C THR A 140 28.17 3.83 -8.55
N ASP A 141 27.61 5.04 -8.60
CA ASP A 141 27.78 5.96 -9.73
C ASP A 141 29.20 6.53 -9.80
N LEU A 142 29.79 6.88 -8.66
CA LEU A 142 31.19 7.35 -8.57
C LEU A 142 32.23 6.29 -8.99
N ARG A 143 31.85 5.01 -8.95
CA ARG A 143 32.74 3.90 -9.31
C ARG A 143 32.64 3.50 -10.78
N ARG A 144 31.60 3.95 -11.47
CA ARG A 144 31.38 3.71 -12.91
C ARG A 144 32.16 4.67 -13.81
N ASP A 145 32.67 5.77 -13.25
CA ASP A 145 33.36 6.84 -13.97
C ASP A 145 34.90 6.74 -13.87
N ARG A 146 35.44 5.54 -13.63
CA ARG A 146 36.88 5.27 -13.56
C ARG A 146 37.30 4.09 -14.42
#